data_AF-A0A2N7WQ63-F1
#
_entry.id   AF-A0A2N7WQ63-F1
#
_cell.length_a   1.000
_cell.length_b   1.000
_cell.length_c   1.000
_cell.angle_alpha   90.00
_cell.angle_beta   90.00
_cell.angle_gamma   90.00
#
_symmetry.space_group_name_H-M   'P 1'
#
loop_
_entity.id
_entity.type
_entity.pdbx_description
1 polymer ?
#
loop_
_entity_poly.entity_id
_entity_poly.type
_entity_poly.pdbx_seq_one_letter_code
_entity_poly.pdbx_strand_id
1 'polypeptide(L)'
;MSINSGLPHDRAESVELLKRVAKRLKTQGPEQPLSVYQDEIAKEFGYPNWSVMHKNVAAMAQHQFALFKERVEAHPEVQAILFASPRFLAAAKVEMEEWVRANYTPLIEFAFYDNESENGFSLPSEDINNLLQEEFDHRFPFDLIESVAAELELEGPWGDEDYWLGGDEPPPEADAAEG
;
A
#
# COMPACT_ATOMS: atom_id res chain seq x y z
N MET A 1 8.95 11.56 -9.61
CA MET A 1 9.40 10.39 -10.40
C MET A 1 8.41 9.27 -10.13
N SER A 2 7.72 8.73 -11.13
CA SER A 2 6.75 7.66 -10.89
C SER A 2 7.52 6.35 -10.63
N ILE A 3 7.51 5.91 -9.37
CA ILE A 3 8.00 4.59 -9.00
C ILE A 3 7.04 3.60 -9.65
N ASN A 4 7.52 2.89 -10.68
CA ASN A 4 6.72 1.86 -11.33
C ASN A 4 6.54 0.72 -10.31
N SER A 5 5.36 0.72 -9.70
CA SER A 5 4.97 0.03 -8.47
C SER A 5 4.77 -1.48 -8.65
N GLY A 6 4.95 -2.01 -9.87
CA GLY A 6 4.65 -3.40 -10.20
C GLY A 6 3.16 -3.66 -10.47
N LEU A 7 2.28 -2.73 -10.09
CA LEU A 7 0.89 -2.69 -10.54
C LEU A 7 0.82 -2.29 -12.01
N PRO A 8 -0.19 -2.77 -12.75
CA PRO A 8 -0.36 -2.39 -14.14
C PRO A 8 -0.87 -0.94 -14.25
N HIS A 9 -0.13 -0.06 -14.91
CA HIS A 9 -0.52 1.34 -15.12
C HIS A 9 -1.43 1.51 -16.33
N ASP A 10 -1.36 0.58 -17.28
CA ASP A 10 -2.12 0.62 -18.51
C ASP A 10 -2.69 -0.75 -18.94
N ARG A 11 -3.39 -0.71 -20.08
CA ARG A 11 -4.04 -1.89 -20.68
C ARG A 11 -3.05 -2.98 -21.05
N ALA A 12 -1.88 -2.61 -21.57
CA ALA A 12 -0.87 -3.56 -21.99
C ALA A 12 -0.21 -4.24 -20.78
N GLU A 13 0.12 -3.47 -19.74
CA GLU A 13 0.66 -4.00 -18.50
C GLU A 13 -0.32 -4.95 -17.80
N SER A 14 -1.62 -4.61 -17.79
CA SER A 14 -2.67 -5.48 -17.21
C SER A 14 -2.73 -6.83 -17.93
N VAL A 15 -2.69 -6.80 -19.27
CA VAL A 15 -2.69 -8.02 -20.10
C VAL A 15 -1.41 -8.82 -19.89
N GLU A 16 -0.24 -8.18 -19.83
CA GLU A 16 1.03 -8.86 -19.60
C GLU A 16 1.07 -9.50 -18.21
N LEU A 17 0.50 -8.87 -17.19
CA LEU A 17 0.37 -9.45 -15.85
C LEU A 17 -0.49 -10.73 -15.88
N LEU A 18 -1.64 -10.70 -16.54
CA LEU A 18 -2.47 -11.89 -16.74
C LEU A 18 -1.77 -12.99 -17.57
N LYS A 19 -0.91 -12.63 -18.54
CA LYS A 19 -0.08 -13.62 -19.24
C LYS A 19 0.94 -14.27 -18.30
N ARG A 20 1.51 -13.52 -17.35
CA ARG A 20 2.41 -14.09 -16.33
C ARG A 20 1.66 -15.05 -15.42
N VAL A 21 0.42 -14.72 -15.05
CA VAL A 21 -0.48 -15.64 -14.34
C VAL A 21 -0.67 -16.94 -15.13
N ALA A 22 -1.05 -16.85 -16.41
CA ALA A 22 -1.25 -18.04 -17.24
C ALA A 22 0.01 -18.92 -17.32
N LYS A 23 1.20 -18.31 -17.41
CA LYS A 23 2.47 -19.02 -17.40
C LYS A 23 2.73 -19.72 -16.06
N ARG A 24 2.47 -19.05 -14.94
CA ARG A 24 2.64 -19.60 -13.59
C ARG A 24 1.70 -20.79 -13.36
N LEU A 25 0.42 -20.64 -13.71
CA LEU A 25 -0.57 -21.71 -13.64
C LEU A 25 -0.15 -22.91 -14.50
N LYS A 26 0.35 -22.67 -15.72
CA LYS A 26 0.88 -23.75 -16.56
C LYS A 26 2.05 -24.50 -15.91
N THR A 27 2.94 -23.80 -15.21
CA THR A 27 4.09 -24.43 -14.54
C THR A 27 3.68 -25.26 -13.34
N GLN A 28 2.58 -24.91 -12.67
CA GLN A 28 2.12 -25.58 -11.44
C GLN A 28 1.01 -26.60 -11.68
N GLY A 29 0.28 -26.48 -12.79
CA GLY A 29 -0.90 -27.26 -13.12
C GLY A 29 -0.63 -28.46 -14.02
N PRO A 30 -1.71 -29.12 -14.48
CA PRO A 30 -1.63 -30.25 -15.40
C PRO A 30 -0.98 -29.86 -16.74
N GLU A 31 -0.43 -30.84 -17.45
CA GLU A 31 0.22 -30.61 -18.74
C GLU A 31 -0.82 -30.22 -19.81
N GLN A 32 -1.07 -28.91 -19.95
CA GLN A 32 -2.00 -28.31 -20.89
C GLN A 32 -1.30 -27.20 -21.70
N PRO A 33 -1.76 -26.93 -22.93
CA PRO A 33 -1.27 -25.78 -23.70
C PRO A 33 -1.50 -24.46 -22.97
N LEU A 34 -0.59 -23.49 -23.14
CA LEU A 34 -0.72 -22.16 -22.51
C LEU A 34 -2.04 -21.45 -22.86
N SER A 35 -2.56 -21.69 -24.07
CA SER A 35 -3.83 -21.12 -24.52
C SER A 35 -5.02 -21.56 -23.67
N VAL A 36 -4.98 -22.78 -23.10
CA VAL A 36 -6.05 -23.27 -22.21
C VAL A 36 -6.11 -22.42 -20.95
N TYR A 37 -4.96 -22.22 -20.29
CA TYR A 37 -4.87 -21.36 -19.11
C TYR A 37 -5.23 -19.90 -19.40
N GLN A 38 -4.86 -19.38 -20.57
CA GLN A 38 -5.27 -18.04 -21.00
C GLN A 38 -6.79 -17.94 -21.17
N ASP A 39 -7.43 -18.95 -21.76
CA ASP A 39 -8.87 -18.98 -21.94
C ASP A 39 -9.62 -19.18 -20.61
N GLU A 40 -9.06 -19.92 -19.66
CA GLU A 40 -9.59 -20.06 -18.30
C GLU A 40 -9.60 -18.72 -17.57
N ILE A 41 -8.47 -18.01 -17.55
CA ILE A 41 -8.40 -16.65 -16.99
C ILE A 41 -9.42 -15.74 -17.68
N ALA A 42 -9.50 -15.76 -19.01
CA ALA A 42 -10.46 -14.92 -19.72
C ALA A 42 -11.92 -15.18 -19.29
N LYS A 43 -12.27 -16.45 -19.02
CA LYS A 43 -13.60 -16.84 -18.53
C LYS A 43 -13.89 -16.31 -17.14
N GLU A 44 -12.91 -16.27 -16.24
CA GLU A 44 -13.06 -15.67 -14.90
C GLU A 44 -13.39 -14.17 -14.97
N PHE A 45 -12.86 -13.47 -15.99
CA PHE A 45 -13.20 -12.08 -16.28
C PHE A 45 -14.49 -11.91 -17.10
N GLY A 46 -15.20 -13.00 -17.43
CA GLY A 46 -16.49 -12.98 -18.14
C GLY A 46 -16.37 -13.02 -19.67
N TYR A 47 -15.21 -13.39 -20.20
CA TYR A 47 -14.97 -13.47 -21.65
C TYR A 47 -14.93 -14.93 -22.14
N PRO A 48 -15.37 -15.21 -23.38
CA PRO A 48 -15.39 -16.59 -23.89
C PRO A 48 -14.00 -17.18 -24.14
N ASN A 49 -13.01 -16.34 -24.45
CA ASN A 49 -11.63 -16.71 -24.69
C ASN A 49 -10.70 -15.50 -24.59
N TRP A 50 -9.40 -15.76 -24.55
CA TRP A 50 -8.35 -14.75 -24.40
C TRP A 50 -8.37 -13.70 -25.51
N SER A 51 -8.59 -14.11 -26.77
CA SER A 51 -8.58 -13.20 -27.91
C SER A 51 -9.68 -12.15 -27.82
N VAL A 52 -10.88 -12.54 -27.36
CA VAL A 52 -12.01 -11.61 -27.15
C VAL A 52 -11.72 -10.67 -25.99
N MET A 53 -11.21 -11.19 -24.86
CA MET A 53 -10.82 -10.35 -23.71
C MET A 53 -9.77 -9.31 -24.12
N HIS A 54 -8.69 -9.75 -24.77
CA HIS A 54 -7.59 -8.88 -25.18
C HIS A 54 -8.06 -7.74 -26.11
N LYS A 55 -8.91 -8.07 -27.08
CA LYS A 55 -9.51 -7.06 -27.99
C LYS A 55 -10.42 -6.09 -27.24
N ASN A 56 -11.22 -6.59 -26.31
CA ASN A 56 -12.11 -5.75 -25.51
C ASN A 56 -11.33 -4.79 -24.60
N VAL A 57 -10.34 -5.30 -23.87
CA VAL A 57 -9.44 -4.48 -23.02
C VAL A 57 -8.74 -3.39 -23.81
N ALA A 58 -8.34 -3.66 -25.04
CA ALA A 58 -7.73 -2.65 -25.92
C ALA A 58 -8.72 -1.54 -26.33
N ALA A 59 -10.01 -1.86 -26.47
CA ALA A 59 -11.04 -0.96 -26.99
C ALA A 59 -11.97 -0.35 -25.91
N MET A 60 -11.91 -0.83 -24.67
CA MET A 60 -12.81 -0.41 -23.61
C MET A 60 -12.59 1.05 -23.18
N ALA A 61 -13.68 1.70 -22.81
CA ALA A 61 -13.64 3.06 -22.28
C ALA A 61 -12.83 3.14 -20.98
N GLN A 62 -12.27 4.31 -20.67
CA GLN A 62 -11.35 4.45 -19.52
C GLN A 62 -11.97 4.05 -18.18
N HIS A 63 -13.25 4.38 -17.94
CA HIS A 63 -13.94 3.99 -16.71
C HIS A 63 -14.15 2.46 -16.62
N GLN A 64 -14.44 1.79 -17.74
CA GLN A 64 -14.53 0.33 -17.78
C GLN A 64 -13.17 -0.31 -17.56
N PHE A 65 -12.11 0.32 -18.08
CA PHE A 65 -10.75 -0.15 -17.84
C PHE A 65 -10.34 -0.02 -16.38
N ALA A 66 -10.71 1.06 -15.69
CA ALA A 66 -10.46 1.21 -14.26
C ALA A 66 -11.08 0.04 -13.46
N LEU A 67 -12.35 -0.27 -13.71
CA LEU A 67 -13.03 -1.41 -13.08
C LEU A 67 -12.40 -2.77 -13.44
N PHE A 68 -11.97 -2.95 -14.70
CA PHE A 68 -11.26 -4.15 -15.12
C PHE A 68 -9.92 -4.28 -14.39
N LYS A 69 -9.17 -3.17 -14.29
CA LYS A 69 -7.88 -3.11 -13.62
C LYS A 69 -8.01 -3.46 -12.14
N GLU A 70 -8.97 -2.87 -11.43
CA GLU A 70 -9.25 -3.20 -10.01
C GLU A 70 -9.52 -4.70 -9.84
N ARG A 71 -10.32 -5.31 -10.73
CA ARG A 71 -10.57 -6.76 -10.70
C ARG A 71 -9.32 -7.59 -10.99
N VAL A 72 -8.43 -7.13 -11.88
CA VAL A 72 -7.15 -7.79 -12.16
C VAL A 72 -6.24 -7.72 -10.94
N GLU A 73 -6.15 -6.56 -10.31
CA GLU A 73 -5.33 -6.36 -9.12
C GLU A 73 -5.85 -7.20 -7.95
N ALA A 74 -7.16 -7.29 -7.74
CA ALA A 74 -7.76 -8.14 -6.70
C ALA A 74 -7.68 -9.65 -6.99
N HIS A 75 -7.19 -10.08 -8.16
CA HIS A 75 -7.15 -11.49 -8.53
C HIS A 75 -6.10 -12.26 -7.71
N PRO A 76 -6.44 -13.39 -7.05
CA PRO A 76 -5.52 -14.09 -6.14
C PRO A 76 -4.18 -14.48 -6.78
N GLU A 77 -4.21 -14.99 -8.01
CA GLU A 77 -2.98 -15.35 -8.73
C GLU A 77 -2.13 -14.15 -9.15
N VAL A 78 -2.76 -12.98 -9.34
CA VAL A 78 -2.05 -11.74 -9.61
C VAL A 78 -1.39 -11.26 -8.33
N GLN A 79 -2.12 -11.23 -7.22
CA GLN A 79 -1.59 -10.90 -5.89
C GLN A 79 -0.39 -11.76 -5.53
N ALA A 80 -0.46 -13.07 -5.77
CA ALA A 80 0.66 -13.97 -5.52
C ALA A 80 1.91 -13.68 -6.40
N ILE A 81 1.74 -13.15 -7.61
CA ILE A 81 2.87 -12.68 -8.44
C ILE A 81 3.42 -11.35 -7.91
N LEU A 82 2.55 -10.44 -7.51
CA LEU A 82 2.92 -9.12 -7.00
C LEU A 82 3.70 -9.24 -5.69
N PHE A 83 3.20 -10.01 -4.72
CA PHE A 83 3.87 -10.21 -3.42
C PHE A 83 5.13 -11.07 -3.51
N ALA A 84 5.31 -11.85 -4.58
CA ALA A 84 6.58 -12.52 -4.86
C ALA A 84 7.62 -11.58 -5.50
N SER A 85 7.25 -10.35 -5.88
CA SER A 85 8.14 -9.39 -6.53
C SER A 85 8.79 -8.46 -5.50
N PRO A 86 10.13 -8.53 -5.30
CA PRO A 86 10.82 -7.62 -4.38
C PRO A 86 10.63 -6.14 -4.74
N ARG A 87 10.46 -5.86 -6.03
CA ARG A 87 10.23 -4.50 -6.53
C ARG A 87 8.86 -3.96 -6.11
N PHE A 88 7.83 -4.80 -6.18
CA PHE A 88 6.48 -4.42 -5.74
C PHE A 88 6.48 -4.15 -4.23
N LEU A 89 7.08 -5.05 -3.45
CA LEU A 89 7.21 -4.88 -2.00
C LEU A 89 7.97 -3.60 -1.64
N ALA A 90 9.08 -3.31 -2.32
CA ALA A 90 9.83 -2.07 -2.10
C ALA A 90 9.02 -0.81 -2.46
N ALA A 91 8.23 -0.85 -3.52
CA ALA A 91 7.37 0.28 -3.89
C ALA A 91 6.23 0.48 -2.88
N ALA A 92 5.60 -0.60 -2.42
CA ALA A 92 4.57 -0.58 -1.39
C ALA A 92 5.09 0.00 -0.08
N LYS A 93 6.30 -0.40 0.32
CA LYS A 93 6.97 0.15 1.50
C LYS A 93 7.18 1.65 1.39
N VAL A 94 7.72 2.13 0.27
CA VAL A 94 7.92 3.58 0.05
C VAL A 94 6.59 4.32 0.09
N GLU A 95 5.52 3.77 -0.50
CA GLU A 95 4.19 4.37 -0.45
C GLU A 95 3.67 4.52 0.99
N MET A 96 3.79 3.46 1.81
CA MET A 96 3.37 3.48 3.22
C MET A 96 4.21 4.46 4.05
N GLU A 97 5.53 4.48 3.86
CA GLU A 97 6.44 5.42 4.53
C GLU A 97 6.14 6.88 4.17
N GLU A 98 5.94 7.16 2.88
CA GLU A 98 5.58 8.50 2.40
C GLU A 98 4.23 8.95 2.96
N TRP A 99 3.26 8.04 3.06
CA TRP A 99 1.96 8.35 3.67
C TRP A 99 2.09 8.68 5.16
N VAL A 100 2.85 7.91 5.94
CA VAL A 100 3.05 8.21 7.38
C VAL A 100 3.71 9.57 7.53
N ARG A 101 4.80 9.84 6.81
CA ARG A 101 5.51 11.13 6.88
C ARG A 101 4.71 12.33 6.38
N ALA A 102 3.65 12.10 5.59
CA ALA A 102 2.76 13.16 5.12
C ALA A 102 1.65 13.51 6.13
N ASN A 103 1.31 12.60 7.03
CA ASN A 103 0.20 12.75 7.99
C ASN A 103 0.68 12.87 9.44
N TYR A 104 1.89 12.40 9.75
CA TYR A 104 2.43 12.36 11.10
C TYR A 104 3.88 12.82 11.12
N THR A 105 4.28 13.38 12.25
CA THR A 105 5.64 13.88 12.49
C THR A 105 6.25 13.08 13.65
N PRO A 106 7.55 12.72 13.61
CA PRO A 106 8.22 12.13 14.77
C PRO A 106 8.13 13.06 15.98
N LEU A 107 7.74 12.55 17.15
CA LEU A 107 7.55 13.37 18.36
C LEU A 107 8.83 14.10 18.77
N ILE A 108 10.01 13.53 18.48
CA ILE A 108 11.31 14.18 18.74
C ILE A 108 11.48 15.52 18.03
N GLU A 109 10.74 15.77 16.94
CA GLU A 109 10.85 17.00 16.16
C GLU A 109 10.06 18.16 16.78
N PHE A 110 9.03 17.91 17.60
CA PHE A 110 8.14 18.97 18.08
C PHE A 110 7.62 18.83 19.52
N ALA A 111 7.60 17.63 20.10
CA ALA A 111 7.13 17.40 21.47
C ALA A 111 8.26 17.61 22.49
N PHE A 112 7.92 18.17 23.66
CA PHE A 112 8.88 18.29 24.75
C PHE A 112 9.15 16.92 25.39
N TYR A 113 10.38 16.72 25.87
CA TYR A 113 10.73 15.54 26.64
C TYR A 113 10.05 15.57 28.01
N ASP A 114 9.36 14.49 28.36
CA ASP A 114 8.69 14.31 29.64
C ASP A 114 9.00 12.89 30.16
N ASN A 115 9.76 12.80 31.25
CA ASN A 115 10.17 11.53 31.83
C ASN A 115 9.07 10.81 32.63
N GLU A 116 7.94 11.47 32.88
CA GLU A 116 6.76 10.86 33.52
C GLU A 116 5.81 10.22 32.50
N SER A 117 5.95 10.57 31.22
CA SER A 117 5.17 10.01 30.12
C SER A 117 5.63 8.60 29.71
N GLU A 118 4.71 7.81 29.14
CA GLU A 118 4.99 6.42 28.72
C GLU A 118 6.01 6.35 27.57
N ASN A 119 5.95 7.29 26.62
CA ASN A 119 6.81 7.33 25.44
C ASN A 119 8.01 8.29 25.58
N GLY A 120 8.15 8.96 26.73
CA GLY A 120 9.22 9.94 26.98
C GLY A 120 8.94 11.34 26.42
N PHE A 121 7.76 11.59 25.87
CA PHE A 121 7.34 12.87 25.32
C PHE A 121 6.02 13.35 25.93
N SER A 122 5.87 14.68 26.00
CA SER A 122 4.67 15.36 26.53
C SER A 122 3.36 15.08 25.76
N LEU A 123 3.45 14.41 24.61
CA LEU A 123 2.31 14.07 23.76
C LEU A 123 2.18 12.55 23.60
N PRO A 124 0.95 12.02 23.47
CA PRO A 124 0.75 10.62 23.16
C PRO A 124 1.36 10.29 21.79
N SER A 125 1.81 9.04 21.64
CA SER A 125 2.25 8.51 20.35
C SER A 125 1.10 7.81 19.65
N GLU A 126 1.05 7.96 18.34
CA GLU A 126 0.12 7.23 17.48
C GLU A 126 0.61 5.80 17.23
N ASP A 127 -0.33 4.86 17.13
CA ASP A 127 -0.05 3.47 16.78
C ASP A 127 0.05 3.34 15.24
N ILE A 128 1.27 3.47 14.73
CA ILE A 128 1.55 3.45 13.29
C ILE A 128 1.09 2.15 12.64
N ASN A 129 1.17 1.02 13.35
CA ASN A 129 0.73 -0.26 12.82
C ASN A 129 -0.80 -0.27 12.60
N ASN A 130 -1.58 0.19 13.58
CA ASN A 130 -3.03 0.28 13.42
C ASN A 130 -3.42 1.27 12.31
N LEU A 131 -2.77 2.43 12.25
CA LEU A 131 -3.03 3.45 11.22
C LEU A 131 -2.74 2.93 9.81
N LEU A 132 -1.61 2.26 9.63
CA LEU A 132 -1.27 1.66 8.34
C LEU A 132 -2.21 0.51 7.98
N GLN A 133 -2.65 -0.30 8.95
CA GLN A 133 -3.64 -1.35 8.67
C GLN A 133 -4.97 -0.76 8.21
N GLU A 134 -5.48 0.28 8.88
CA GLU A 134 -6.73 0.93 8.49
C GLU A 134 -6.68 1.49 7.06
N GLU A 135 -5.55 2.04 6.64
CA GLU A 135 -5.39 2.60 5.29
C GLU A 135 -5.05 1.54 4.24
N PHE A 136 -4.31 0.49 4.57
CA PHE A 136 -3.66 -0.38 3.57
C PHE A 136 -4.07 -1.87 3.60
N ASP A 137 -4.85 -2.34 4.59
CA ASP A 137 -5.23 -3.75 4.75
C ASP A 137 -5.96 -4.35 3.53
N HIS A 138 -6.70 -3.52 2.81
CA HIS A 138 -7.48 -3.90 1.65
C HIS A 138 -6.60 -4.14 0.41
N ARG A 139 -5.33 -3.71 0.44
CA ARG A 139 -4.38 -3.79 -0.69
C ARG A 139 -3.16 -4.66 -0.40
N PHE A 140 -2.69 -4.66 0.84
CA PHE A 140 -1.43 -5.25 1.23
C PHE A 140 -1.61 -6.25 2.38
N PRO A 141 -0.79 -7.31 2.44
CA PRO A 141 -0.91 -8.32 3.47
C PRO A 141 -0.43 -7.74 4.80
N PHE A 142 -1.04 -8.22 5.89
CA PHE A 142 -0.70 -7.83 7.25
C PHE A 142 0.81 -7.86 7.54
N ASP A 143 1.50 -8.95 7.21
CA ASP A 143 2.94 -9.11 7.46
C ASP A 143 3.79 -8.01 6.80
N LEU A 144 3.38 -7.50 5.63
CA LEU A 144 4.08 -6.40 4.97
C LEU A 144 3.83 -5.10 5.72
N ILE A 145 2.59 -4.83 6.09
CA ILE A 145 2.19 -3.63 6.83
C ILE A 145 2.90 -3.57 8.19
N GLU A 146 2.86 -4.67 8.95
CA GLU A 146 3.52 -4.81 10.25
C GLU A 146 5.03 -4.61 10.12
N SER A 147 5.67 -5.15 9.08
CA SER A 147 7.10 -4.94 8.83
C SER A 147 7.43 -3.46 8.58
N VAL A 148 6.59 -2.72 7.85
CA VAL A 148 6.84 -1.30 7.60
C VAL A 148 6.62 -0.48 8.86
N ALA A 149 5.55 -0.76 9.61
CA ALA A 149 5.28 -0.10 10.88
C ALA A 149 6.45 -0.29 11.87
N ALA A 150 6.92 -1.52 12.04
CA ALA A 150 8.05 -1.82 12.92
C ALA A 150 9.33 -1.07 12.51
N GLU A 151 9.56 -0.87 11.22
CA GLU A 151 10.71 -0.08 10.75
C GLU A 151 10.56 1.42 11.04
N LEU A 152 9.37 1.97 10.90
CA LEU A 152 9.08 3.37 11.24
C LEU A 152 9.16 3.64 12.74
N GLU A 153 8.72 2.70 13.57
CA GLU A 153 8.80 2.79 15.04
C GLU A 153 10.25 2.79 15.55
N LEU A 154 11.20 2.23 14.79
CA LEU A 154 12.63 2.33 15.11
C LEU A 154 13.19 3.76 14.93
N GLU A 155 12.54 4.60 14.13
CA GLU A 155 12.92 6.01 13.96
C GLU A 155 12.49 6.86 15.16
N GLY A 156 11.49 6.40 15.92
CA GLY A 156 10.98 7.05 17.12
C GLY A 156 9.45 6.99 17.18
N PRO A 157 8.85 7.42 18.31
CA PRO A 157 7.41 7.56 18.41
C PRO A 157 6.93 8.71 17.50
N TRP A 158 5.77 8.51 16.88
CA TRP A 158 5.15 9.44 15.93
C TRP A 158 3.93 10.10 16.58
N GLY A 159 3.62 11.32 16.16
CA GLY A 159 2.43 12.04 16.62
C GLY A 159 1.85 12.96 15.56
N ASP A 160 0.64 13.42 15.83
CA ASP A 160 -0.08 14.40 15.03
C ASP A 160 0.20 15.82 15.57
N GLU A 161 0.66 16.73 14.71
CA GLU A 161 0.94 18.12 15.09
C GLU A 161 -0.36 18.89 15.41
N ASP A 162 -1.50 18.48 14.85
CA ASP A 162 -2.77 19.17 15.01
C ASP A 162 -3.33 19.07 16.44
N TYR A 163 -2.80 18.17 17.29
CA TYR A 163 -3.10 18.17 18.73
C TYR A 163 -2.75 19.51 19.42
N TRP A 164 -1.83 20.30 18.86
CA TRP A 164 -1.47 21.63 19.39
C TRP A 164 -2.43 22.75 18.98
N LEU A 165 -3.19 22.61 17.90
CA LEU A 165 -4.05 23.69 17.37
C LEU A 165 -5.45 23.71 17.99
N GLY A 166 -5.81 22.68 18.76
CA GLY A 166 -7.09 22.59 19.47
C GLY A 166 -7.07 23.06 20.94
N GLY A 167 -5.88 23.36 21.48
CA GLY A 167 -5.71 23.86 22.85
C GLY A 167 -5.56 25.37 22.87
N ASP A 168 -6.63 26.08 23.22
CA ASP A 168 -6.63 27.50 23.60
C ASP A 168 -5.90 27.72 24.95
N GLU A 169 -4.77 27.05 25.18
CA GLU A 169 -3.97 27.20 26.39
C GLU A 169 -2.57 27.71 25.99
N PRO A 170 -2.30 29.01 26.22
CA PRO A 170 -0.97 29.55 25.94
C PRO A 170 0.08 28.80 26.77
N PRO A 171 1.30 28.62 26.23
CA PRO A 171 2.38 27.98 26.99
C PRO A 171 2.53 28.70 28.35
N PRO A 172 2.72 27.96 29.46
CA PRO A 172 2.91 28.59 30.75
C PRO A 172 4.05 29.59 30.62
N GLU A 173 3.76 30.86 30.96
CA GLU A 173 4.76 31.92 30.99
C GLU A 173 5.94 31.41 31.82
N ALA A 174 7.11 31.34 31.20
CA ALA A 174 8.33 31.08 31.92
C ALA A 174 8.44 32.19 32.97
N ASP A 175 8.26 31.83 34.24
CA ASP A 175 8.47 32.71 35.38
C ASP A 175 9.84 33.38 35.20
N ALA A 176 9.80 34.63 34.77
CA ALA A 176 10.91 35.54 34.88
C ALA A 176 11.14 35.70 36.37
N ALA A 177 12.05 34.90 36.90
CA ALA A 177 12.63 35.09 38.21
C ALA A 177 13.35 36.45 38.24
N GLU A 178 12.58 37.51 38.48
CA GLU A 178 13.07 38.75 39.08
C GLU A 178 13.16 38.54 40.59
N GLY A 179 14.35 38.77 41.15
CA GLY A 179 14.57 38.87 42.61
C GLY A 179 15.92 38.37 43.08
#